data_AF-A0A820J671-F1
#
_entry.id   AF-A0A820J671-F1
#
_cell.length_a   1.000
_cell.length_b   1.000
_cell.length_c   1.000
_cell.angle_alpha   90.00
_cell.angle_beta   90.00
_cell.angle_gamma   90.00
#
_symmetry.space_group_name_H-M   'P 1'
#
loop_
_entity.id
_entity.type
_entity.pdbx_description
1 polymer ?
#
loop_
_entity_poly.entity_id
_entity_poly.type
_entity_poly.pdbx_seq_one_letter_code
_entity_poly.pdbx_strand_id
1 'polypeptide(L)'
;MPETSSVITTIDSILYKDIVKLVLLCTINEEPSISSSSTVYLTELASLDIKEWTKSRVDQALFERLRLSDPSSQLITTIRNEILIENRCLFYVSDCYQRLLRERNYFQIIFDDIQKLLIDHSTTAILLPDMYNDQDLSKQWLELLIASHDNSLLCKYTDHVNNELLLSSKDEIKLFYKNVFRHMYKAIQPLDYFSNELISYFDILMH
;
A
#
# COMPACT_ATOMS: atom_id res chain seq x y z
N MET A 1 22.06 32.10 -10.98
CA MET A 1 20.98 31.11 -11.16
C MET A 1 21.25 29.69 -10.60
N PRO A 2 22.08 29.46 -9.54
CA PRO A 2 22.15 28.15 -8.86
C PRO A 2 21.18 27.98 -7.68
N GLU A 3 20.67 29.07 -7.09
CA GLU A 3 19.87 29.04 -5.85
C GLU A 3 18.44 28.51 -6.03
N THR A 4 17.84 28.70 -7.21
CA THR A 4 16.48 28.20 -7.47
C THR A 4 16.44 26.68 -7.65
N SER A 5 17.51 26.09 -8.20
CA SER A 5 17.62 24.63 -8.37
C SER A 5 17.77 23.92 -7.03
N SER A 6 18.63 24.44 -6.13
CA SER A 6 18.85 23.83 -4.81
C SER A 6 17.63 23.93 -3.87
N VAL A 7 16.82 24.98 -3.99
CA VAL A 7 15.58 25.14 -3.21
C VAL A 7 14.51 24.15 -3.65
N ILE A 8 14.33 23.94 -4.96
CA ILE A 8 13.37 22.95 -5.49
C ILE A 8 13.74 21.54 -5.01
N THR A 9 15.02 21.16 -5.08
CA THR A 9 15.46 19.84 -4.59
C THR A 9 15.21 19.66 -3.09
N THR A 10 15.33 20.73 -2.30
CA THR A 10 15.09 20.67 -0.85
C THR A 10 13.60 20.48 -0.52
N ILE A 11 12.71 21.12 -1.28
CA ILE A 11 11.26 20.97 -1.11
C ILE A 11 10.84 19.53 -1.44
N ASP A 12 11.32 18.99 -2.56
CA ASP A 12 11.00 17.60 -2.95
C ASP A 12 11.46 16.60 -1.89
N SER A 13 12.67 16.78 -1.37
CA SER A 13 13.18 15.91 -0.30
C SER A 13 12.36 15.98 0.99
N ILE A 14 11.85 17.16 1.37
CA ILE A 14 10.90 17.29 2.49
C ILE A 14 9.63 16.50 2.20
N LEU A 15 9.05 16.67 1.00
CA LEU A 15 7.84 15.93 0.61
C LEU A 15 8.07 14.42 0.64
N TYR A 16 9.19 13.91 0.13
CA TYR A 16 9.53 12.48 0.20
C TYR A 16 9.65 11.97 1.64
N LYS A 17 10.26 12.74 2.54
CA LYS A 17 10.30 12.41 3.96
C LYS A 17 8.90 12.36 4.58
N ASP A 18 8.05 13.33 4.24
CA ASP A 18 6.69 13.41 4.74
C ASP A 18 5.78 12.30 4.19
N ILE A 19 6.04 11.76 3.00
CA ILE A 19 5.40 10.53 2.51
C ILE A 19 5.66 9.37 3.46
N VAL A 20 6.91 9.17 3.91
CA VAL A 20 7.23 8.08 4.84
C VAL A 20 6.45 8.23 6.14
N LYS A 21 6.31 9.46 6.65
CA LYS A 21 5.61 9.72 7.92
C LYS A 21 4.08 9.67 7.80
N LEU A 22 3.51 10.34 6.80
CA LEU A 22 2.07 10.59 6.70
C LEU A 22 1.35 9.54 5.85
N VAL A 23 2.03 8.97 4.86
CA VAL A 23 1.44 7.97 3.95
C VAL A 23 1.84 6.56 4.36
N LEU A 24 3.14 6.32 4.62
CA LEU A 24 3.62 5.01 5.06
C LEU A 24 3.52 4.80 6.58
N LEU A 25 3.22 5.85 7.35
CA LEU A 25 3.13 5.76 8.82
C LEU A 25 4.39 5.11 9.45
N CYS A 26 5.54 5.37 8.85
CA CYS A 26 6.84 4.94 9.35
C CYS A 26 7.57 6.15 9.95
N THR A 27 8.41 5.91 10.94
CA THR A 27 9.27 6.92 11.55
C THR A 27 10.72 6.50 11.44
N ILE A 28 11.54 7.53 11.39
CA ILE A 28 12.95 7.42 11.06
C ILE A 28 13.79 7.92 12.24
N ASN A 29 13.26 8.77 13.14
CA ASN A 29 14.10 9.46 14.14
C ASN A 29 13.37 9.99 15.38
N GLU A 30 12.18 9.49 15.70
CA GLU A 30 11.51 9.92 16.94
C GLU A 30 11.81 8.90 18.04
N GLU A 31 12.60 9.31 19.05
CA GLU A 31 12.57 8.65 20.36
C GLU A 31 11.09 8.53 20.79
N PRO A 32 10.68 7.43 21.43
CA PRO A 32 9.31 7.28 21.92
C PRO A 32 8.94 8.42 22.87
N SER A 33 8.30 9.46 22.31
CA SER A 33 7.76 10.56 23.08
C SER A 33 6.28 10.29 23.35
N ILE A 34 5.81 10.68 24.54
CA ILE A 34 4.44 10.46 25.01
C ILE A 34 3.40 11.18 24.11
N SER A 35 3.85 12.08 23.22
CA SER A 35 3.04 12.88 22.30
C SER A 35 3.23 12.53 20.80
N SER A 36 4.16 11.65 20.44
CA SER A 36 4.49 11.37 19.03
C SER A 36 3.50 10.41 18.40
N SER A 37 3.02 10.78 17.21
CA SER A 37 2.17 9.98 16.34
C SER A 37 2.78 8.60 16.11
N SER A 38 2.04 7.59 16.53
CA SER A 38 2.31 6.17 16.42
C SER A 38 2.81 5.77 15.02
N THR A 39 4.06 5.30 14.91
CA THR A 39 4.75 5.02 13.64
C THR A 39 5.69 3.82 13.78
N VAL A 40 6.01 3.15 12.66
CA VAL A 40 6.92 1.98 12.60
C VAL A 40 8.36 2.42 12.34
N TYR A 41 9.32 1.98 13.16
CA TYR A 41 10.72 2.37 13.03
C TYR A 41 11.46 1.63 11.91
N LEU A 42 12.07 2.34 10.97
CA LEU A 42 12.90 1.75 9.91
C LEU A 42 14.38 2.08 10.13
N THR A 43 15.12 1.08 10.63
CA THR A 43 16.51 1.22 11.10
C THR A 43 17.49 1.72 10.04
N GLU A 44 17.32 1.34 8.77
CA GLU A 44 18.26 1.70 7.69
C GLU A 44 18.09 3.15 7.22
N LEU A 45 16.95 3.77 7.49
CA LEU A 45 16.65 5.14 7.07
C LEU A 45 16.98 6.17 8.15
N ALA A 46 17.22 5.72 9.38
CA ALA A 46 17.36 6.56 10.57
C ALA A 46 18.48 7.60 10.50
N SER A 47 19.53 7.34 9.73
CA SER A 47 20.68 8.24 9.64
C SER A 47 20.63 9.24 8.47
N LEU A 48 19.55 9.25 7.67
CA LEU A 48 19.50 10.07 6.46
C LEU A 48 19.28 11.56 6.78
N ASP A 49 20.14 12.40 6.20
CA ASP A 49 19.96 13.86 6.20
C ASP A 49 18.79 14.25 5.29
N ILE A 50 18.21 15.44 5.52
CA ILE A 50 16.99 15.87 4.85
C ILE A 50 17.15 15.91 3.33
N LYS A 51 18.36 16.18 2.82
CA LYS A 51 18.68 16.26 1.38
C LYS A 51 18.82 14.89 0.71
N GLU A 52 18.90 13.81 1.49
CA GLU A 52 19.06 12.45 0.97
C GLU A 52 17.71 11.77 0.67
N TRP A 53 16.60 12.42 1.05
CA TRP A 53 15.25 11.94 0.76
C TRP A 53 14.92 12.09 -0.72
N THR A 54 14.61 10.95 -1.33
CA THR A 54 14.29 10.80 -2.74
C THR A 54 13.22 9.72 -2.89
N LYS A 55 12.63 9.62 -4.09
CA LYS A 55 11.73 8.53 -4.47
C LYS A 55 12.27 7.14 -4.10
N SER A 56 13.56 6.90 -4.36
CA SER A 56 14.22 5.61 -4.05
C SER A 56 14.28 5.30 -2.55
N ARG A 57 14.35 6.32 -1.69
CA ARG A 57 14.29 6.11 -0.23
C ARG A 57 12.88 5.80 0.25
N VAL A 58 11.86 6.40 -0.36
CA VAL A 58 10.46 6.01 -0.10
C VAL A 58 10.20 4.59 -0.56
N ASP A 59 10.73 4.21 -1.72
CA ASP A 59 10.65 2.85 -2.27
C ASP A 59 11.26 1.82 -1.32
N GLN A 60 12.48 2.09 -0.85
CA GLN A 60 13.15 1.29 0.17
C GLN A 60 12.31 1.20 1.45
N ALA A 61 11.79 2.32 1.95
CA ALA A 61 10.96 2.35 3.17
C ALA A 61 9.72 1.46 3.05
N LEU A 62 9.03 1.55 1.91
CA LEU A 62 7.86 0.73 1.64
C LEU A 62 8.23 -0.76 1.57
N PHE A 63 9.30 -1.10 0.85
CA PHE A 63 9.77 -2.48 0.74
C PHE A 63 10.12 -3.08 2.09
N GLU A 64 10.87 -2.36 2.93
CA GLU A 64 11.21 -2.80 4.29
C GLU A 64 9.96 -3.02 5.14
N ARG A 65 9.03 -2.05 5.10
CA ARG A 65 7.78 -2.11 5.87
C ARG A 65 6.90 -3.30 5.47
N LEU A 66 6.86 -3.65 4.19
CA LEU A 66 6.10 -4.78 3.69
C LEU A 66 6.70 -6.15 4.08
N ARG A 67 7.99 -6.20 4.38
CA ARG A 67 8.70 -7.43 4.77
C ARG A 67 8.73 -7.67 6.29
N LEU A 68 8.18 -6.77 7.08
CA LEU A 68 8.04 -6.97 8.51
C LEU A 68 7.04 -8.10 8.79
N SER A 69 7.53 -9.19 9.39
CA SER A 69 6.68 -10.31 9.82
C SER A 69 5.73 -9.90 10.95
N ASP A 70 6.20 -9.02 11.84
CA ASP A 70 5.41 -8.46 12.94
C ASP A 70 5.69 -6.96 13.08
N PRO A 71 4.90 -6.09 12.39
CA PRO A 71 5.06 -4.65 12.52
C PRO A 71 4.78 -4.14 13.94
N SER A 72 4.04 -4.90 14.76
CA SER A 72 3.73 -4.51 16.14
C SER A 72 4.96 -4.50 17.04
N SER A 73 5.95 -5.36 16.74
CA SER A 73 7.23 -5.42 17.44
C SER A 73 8.10 -4.17 17.26
N GLN A 74 7.80 -3.34 16.26
CA GLN A 74 8.55 -2.13 15.89
C GLN A 74 7.77 -0.83 16.17
N LEU A 75 6.66 -0.91 16.91
CA LEU A 75 5.90 0.28 17.30
C LEU A 75 6.66 1.10 18.33
N ILE A 76 6.75 2.40 18.07
CA ILE A 76 7.30 3.38 19.01
C ILE A 76 6.26 3.83 20.07
N THR A 77 5.01 3.35 19.99
CA THR A 77 3.92 3.70 20.91
C THR A 77 3.33 2.49 21.64
N THR A 78 2.74 2.73 22.81
CA THR A 78 1.92 1.73 23.53
C THR A 78 0.47 1.68 23.04
N ILE A 79 0.02 2.63 22.22
CA ILE A 79 -1.34 2.63 21.67
C ILE A 79 -1.36 1.81 20.39
N ARG A 80 -1.96 0.60 20.46
CA ARG A 80 -2.21 -0.23 19.29
C ARG A 80 -3.18 0.49 18.36
N ASN A 81 -2.72 0.79 17.15
CA ASN A 81 -3.54 1.24 16.04
C ASN A 81 -3.48 0.15 14.97
N GLU A 82 -4.63 -0.42 14.62
CA GLU A 82 -4.76 -1.54 13.68
C GLU A 82 -4.12 -1.22 12.32
N ILE A 83 -4.20 0.03 11.88
CA ILE A 83 -3.62 0.49 10.61
C ILE A 83 -2.08 0.39 10.63
N LEU A 84 -1.45 0.62 11.78
CA LEU A 84 0.01 0.57 11.90
C LEU A 84 0.56 -0.85 11.94
N ILE A 85 -0.24 -1.77 12.49
CA ILE A 85 0.12 -3.18 12.62
C ILE A 85 -0.40 -4.04 11.47
N GLU A 86 -1.08 -3.45 10.49
CA GLU A 86 -1.54 -4.15 9.29
C GLU A 86 -0.33 -4.81 8.62
N ASN A 87 -0.39 -6.13 8.54
CA ASN A 87 0.66 -6.98 8.01
C ASN A 87 0.27 -7.56 6.65
N ARG A 88 -1.01 -7.48 6.26
CA ARG A 88 -1.48 -7.88 4.93
C ARG A 88 -0.99 -6.87 3.90
N CYS A 89 -0.11 -7.33 3.01
CA CYS A 89 0.60 -6.53 2.03
C CYS A 89 -0.34 -5.63 1.23
N LEU A 90 -1.35 -6.21 0.56
CA LEU A 90 -2.21 -5.45 -0.34
C LEU A 90 -3.13 -4.49 0.40
N PHE A 91 -3.57 -4.83 1.62
CA PHE A 91 -4.34 -3.94 2.47
C PHE A 91 -3.52 -2.73 2.91
N TYR A 92 -2.30 -2.97 3.41
CA TYR A 92 -1.41 -1.90 3.83
C TYR A 92 -1.09 -0.94 2.67
N VAL A 93 -0.78 -1.45 1.48
CA VAL A 93 -0.52 -0.59 0.30
C VAL A 93 -1.78 0.16 -0.13
N SER A 94 -2.95 -0.48 -0.10
CA SER A 94 -4.22 0.19 -0.42
C SER A 94 -4.53 1.33 0.56
N ASP A 95 -4.19 1.16 1.83
CA ASP A 95 -4.35 2.17 2.86
C ASP A 95 -3.38 3.34 2.66
N CYS A 96 -2.13 3.07 2.29
CA CYS A 96 -1.17 4.09 1.86
C CYS A 96 -1.72 4.87 0.67
N TYR A 97 -2.25 4.18 -0.33
CA TYR A 97 -2.81 4.82 -1.51
C TYR A 97 -3.99 5.74 -1.17
N GLN A 98 -4.90 5.28 -0.30
CA GLN A 98 -6.02 6.10 0.18
C GLN A 98 -5.54 7.35 0.95
N ARG A 99 -4.50 7.23 1.78
CA ARG A 99 -3.88 8.38 2.47
C ARG A 99 -3.26 9.36 1.47
N LEU A 100 -2.54 8.87 0.47
CA LEU A 100 -1.98 9.70 -0.60
C LEU A 100 -3.07 10.48 -1.34
N LEU A 101 -4.21 9.83 -1.66
CA LEU A 101 -5.34 10.49 -2.32
C LEU A 101 -5.95 11.60 -1.47
N ARG A 102 -6.07 11.40 -0.15
CA ARG A 102 -6.60 12.41 0.78
C ARG A 102 -5.68 13.64 0.87
N GLU A 103 -4.38 13.43 0.78
CA GLU A 103 -3.34 14.47 0.85
C GLU A 103 -2.86 14.96 -0.52
N ARG A 104 -3.64 14.72 -1.60
CA ARG A 104 -3.23 15.01 -2.99
C ARG A 104 -2.72 16.44 -3.19
N ASN A 105 -3.36 17.42 -2.56
CA ASN A 105 -2.97 18.82 -2.69
C ASN A 105 -1.61 19.11 -2.03
N TYR A 106 -1.30 18.42 -0.92
CA TYR A 106 -0.05 18.58 -0.21
C TYR A 106 1.12 17.96 -0.97
N PHE A 107 0.90 16.79 -1.56
CA PHE A 107 1.93 16.05 -2.31
C PHE A 107 1.91 16.31 -3.83
N GLN A 108 1.22 17.35 -4.30
CA GLN A 108 0.91 17.54 -5.73
C GLN A 108 2.11 17.37 -6.67
N ILE A 109 3.29 17.83 -6.28
CA ILE A 109 4.51 17.80 -7.10
C ILE A 109 5.03 16.38 -7.32
N ILE A 110 4.99 15.54 -6.28
CA ILE A 110 5.52 14.16 -6.29
C ILE A 110 4.41 13.11 -6.35
N PHE A 111 3.15 13.54 -6.49
CA PHE A 111 1.98 12.69 -6.31
C PHE A 111 1.99 11.51 -7.29
N ASP A 112 2.17 11.77 -8.58
CA ASP A 112 2.15 10.73 -9.62
C ASP A 112 3.29 9.72 -9.42
N ASP A 113 4.45 10.20 -8.96
CA ASP A 113 5.62 9.37 -8.66
C ASP A 113 5.36 8.39 -7.52
N ILE A 114 4.76 8.87 -6.43
CA ILE A 114 4.42 8.03 -5.28
C ILE A 114 3.22 7.13 -5.60
N GLN A 115 2.24 7.65 -6.34
CA GLN A 115 1.09 6.86 -6.78
C GLN A 115 1.57 5.65 -7.59
N LYS A 116 2.43 5.88 -8.59
CA LYS A 116 3.02 4.81 -9.37
C LYS A 116 3.79 3.82 -8.50
N LEU A 117 4.59 4.30 -7.56
CA LEU A 117 5.36 3.46 -6.64
C LEU A 117 4.45 2.51 -5.84
N LEU A 118 3.34 3.01 -5.28
CA LEU A 118 2.39 2.16 -4.54
C LEU A 118 1.73 1.09 -5.44
N ILE A 119 1.38 1.46 -6.66
CA ILE A 119 0.81 0.51 -7.63
C ILE A 119 1.86 -0.54 -8.03
N ASP A 120 3.09 -0.14 -8.33
CA ASP A 120 4.19 -1.03 -8.72
C ASP A 120 4.49 -2.06 -7.61
N HIS A 121 4.44 -1.68 -6.32
CA HIS A 121 4.60 -2.61 -5.20
C HIS A 121 3.48 -3.65 -5.13
N SER A 122 2.24 -3.23 -5.35
CA SER A 122 1.07 -4.11 -5.36
C SER A 122 1.13 -5.11 -6.51
N THR A 123 1.44 -4.62 -7.71
CA THR A 123 1.65 -5.43 -8.91
C THR A 123 2.82 -6.40 -8.70
N THR A 124 3.93 -5.94 -8.13
CA THR A 124 5.09 -6.80 -7.82
C THR A 124 4.73 -7.89 -6.82
N ALA A 125 3.96 -7.58 -5.78
CA ALA A 125 3.49 -8.59 -4.83
C ALA A 125 2.65 -9.67 -5.51
N ILE A 126 1.75 -9.26 -6.41
CA ILE A 126 0.87 -10.16 -7.15
C ILE A 126 1.65 -11.05 -8.13
N LEU A 127 2.63 -10.49 -8.84
CA LEU A 127 3.43 -11.22 -9.84
C LEU A 127 4.51 -12.10 -9.21
N LEU A 128 5.06 -11.70 -8.05
CA LEU A 128 6.12 -12.39 -7.33
C LEU A 128 5.67 -12.77 -5.90
N PRO A 129 4.64 -13.62 -5.75
CA PRO A 129 4.05 -13.94 -4.44
C PRO A 129 5.05 -14.62 -3.49
N ASP A 130 6.07 -15.32 -4.01
CA ASP A 130 7.12 -15.98 -3.22
C ASP A 130 7.97 -15.01 -2.37
N MET A 131 7.93 -13.71 -2.69
CA MET A 131 8.59 -12.66 -1.89
C MET A 131 7.82 -12.34 -0.60
N TYR A 132 6.54 -12.73 -0.51
CA TYR A 132 5.60 -12.41 0.56
C TYR A 132 5.10 -13.69 1.23
N ASN A 133 6.04 -14.44 1.80
CA ASN A 133 5.76 -15.69 2.49
C ASN A 133 4.65 -15.54 3.54
N ASP A 134 3.84 -16.59 3.70
CA ASP A 134 2.70 -16.67 4.62
C ASP A 134 1.53 -15.71 4.31
N GLN A 135 1.55 -15.03 3.15
CA GLN A 135 0.44 -14.18 2.69
C GLN A 135 -0.39 -14.84 1.60
N ASP A 136 -1.71 -14.87 1.79
CA ASP A 136 -2.67 -15.24 0.76
C ASP A 136 -3.06 -14.00 -0.07
N LEU A 137 -2.20 -13.61 -1.00
CA LEU A 137 -2.38 -12.39 -1.81
C LEU A 137 -3.62 -12.46 -2.71
N SER A 138 -3.97 -13.64 -3.23
CA SER A 138 -5.18 -13.83 -4.03
C SER A 138 -6.45 -13.63 -3.20
N LYS A 139 -6.46 -14.09 -1.95
CA LYS A 139 -7.56 -13.81 -1.02
C LYS A 139 -7.62 -12.34 -0.62
N GLN A 140 -6.49 -11.72 -0.27
CA GLN A 140 -6.45 -10.29 0.05
C GLN A 140 -6.98 -9.44 -1.11
N TRP A 141 -6.59 -9.76 -2.34
CA TRP A 141 -7.08 -9.08 -3.52
C TRP A 141 -8.59 -9.20 -3.70
N LEU A 142 -9.15 -10.40 -3.53
CA LEU A 142 -10.60 -10.60 -3.54
C LEU A 142 -11.31 -9.75 -2.48
N GLU A 143 -10.79 -9.72 -1.25
CA GLU A 143 -11.36 -8.92 -0.17
C GLU A 143 -11.34 -7.42 -0.50
N LEU A 144 -10.29 -6.93 -1.17
CA LEU A 144 -10.20 -5.54 -1.62
C LEU A 144 -11.19 -5.24 -2.75
N LEU A 145 -11.39 -6.15 -3.71
CA LEU A 145 -12.38 -6.02 -4.77
C LEU A 145 -13.82 -5.98 -4.23
N ILE A 146 -14.11 -6.72 -3.16
CA ILE A 146 -15.41 -6.63 -2.46
C ILE A 146 -15.53 -5.26 -1.79
N ALA A 147 -14.52 -4.89 -1.01
CA ALA A 147 -14.54 -3.64 -0.24
C ALA A 147 -14.53 -2.38 -1.13
N SER A 148 -14.05 -2.47 -2.37
CA SER A 148 -14.03 -1.34 -3.30
C SER A 148 -15.42 -0.92 -3.80
N HIS A 149 -16.42 -1.82 -3.72
CA HIS A 149 -17.78 -1.53 -4.19
C HIS A 149 -18.38 -0.30 -3.48
N ASP A 150 -18.16 -0.18 -2.17
CA ASP A 150 -18.68 0.92 -1.34
C ASP A 150 -17.64 2.02 -1.06
N ASN A 151 -16.40 1.87 -1.55
CA ASN A 151 -15.31 2.79 -1.28
C ASN A 151 -14.65 3.29 -2.58
N SER A 152 -15.03 4.50 -3.00
CA SER A 152 -14.53 5.13 -4.24
C SER A 152 -13.01 5.33 -4.29
N LEU A 153 -12.32 5.49 -3.16
CA LEU A 153 -10.86 5.61 -3.13
C LEU A 153 -10.20 4.25 -3.35
N LEU A 154 -10.80 3.20 -2.77
CA LEU A 154 -10.34 1.83 -2.94
C LEU A 154 -10.64 1.32 -4.36
N CYS A 155 -11.79 1.67 -4.94
CA CYS A 155 -12.12 1.42 -6.34
C CYS A 155 -11.06 1.97 -7.30
N LYS A 156 -10.64 3.23 -7.10
CA LYS A 156 -9.54 3.82 -7.89
C LYS A 156 -8.21 3.06 -7.73
N TYR A 157 -7.92 2.59 -6.52
CA TYR A 157 -6.73 1.78 -6.27
C TYR A 157 -6.81 0.45 -7.02
N THR A 158 -7.93 -0.27 -6.89
CA THR A 158 -8.11 -1.58 -7.52
C THR A 158 -8.07 -1.48 -9.04
N ASP A 159 -8.66 -0.43 -9.62
CA ASP A 159 -8.64 -0.16 -11.06
C ASP A 159 -7.21 0.09 -11.56
N HIS A 160 -6.43 0.91 -10.85
CA HIS A 160 -5.06 1.19 -11.24
C HIS A 160 -4.17 -0.05 -11.20
N VAL A 161 -4.25 -0.85 -10.13
CA VAL A 161 -3.50 -2.12 -10.05
C VAL A 161 -3.97 -3.08 -11.13
N ASN A 162 -5.27 -3.20 -11.40
CA ASN A 162 -5.79 -4.04 -12.48
C ASN A 162 -5.27 -3.64 -13.86
N ASN A 163 -5.28 -2.34 -14.15
CA ASN A 163 -4.78 -1.84 -15.42
C ASN A 163 -3.29 -2.16 -15.61
N GLU A 164 -2.46 -2.00 -14.56
CA GLU A 164 -1.04 -2.38 -14.62
C GLU A 164 -0.85 -3.90 -14.73
N LEU A 165 -1.66 -4.70 -14.04
CA LEU A 165 -1.65 -6.14 -14.19
C LEU A 165 -1.98 -6.54 -15.62
N LEU A 166 -2.97 -5.94 -16.29
CA LEU A 166 -3.32 -6.27 -17.68
C LEU A 166 -2.18 -6.01 -18.68
N LEU A 167 -1.22 -5.16 -18.33
CA LEU A 167 -0.01 -4.90 -19.12
C LEU A 167 1.11 -5.93 -18.88
N SER A 168 0.97 -6.79 -17.87
CA SER A 168 1.98 -7.75 -17.42
C SER A 168 1.87 -9.13 -18.10
N SER A 169 2.72 -10.09 -17.72
CA SER A 169 2.76 -11.45 -18.29
C SER A 169 1.43 -12.19 -18.12
N LYS A 170 0.84 -12.65 -19.23
CA LYS A 170 -0.51 -13.29 -19.24
C LYS A 170 -0.59 -14.55 -18.40
N ASP A 171 0.48 -15.33 -18.27
CA ASP A 171 0.44 -16.62 -17.57
C ASP A 171 0.41 -16.46 -16.05
N GLU A 172 1.21 -15.53 -15.51
CA GLU A 172 1.24 -15.20 -14.07
C GLU A 172 -0.11 -14.62 -13.62
N ILE A 173 -0.64 -13.66 -14.38
CA ILE A 173 -1.95 -13.05 -14.12
C ILE A 173 -3.05 -14.11 -14.16
N LYS A 174 -3.03 -15.00 -15.16
CA LYS A 174 -4.03 -16.08 -15.28
C LYS A 174 -3.98 -17.01 -14.08
N LEU A 175 -2.78 -17.38 -13.61
CA LEU A 175 -2.63 -18.21 -12.42
C LEU A 175 -3.14 -17.49 -11.16
N PHE A 176 -2.79 -16.21 -11.01
CA PHE A 176 -3.27 -15.37 -9.91
C PHE A 176 -4.79 -15.29 -9.88
N TYR A 177 -5.43 -14.90 -10.98
CA TYR A 177 -6.90 -14.81 -11.06
C TYR A 177 -7.59 -16.15 -10.90
N LYS A 178 -6.98 -17.25 -11.36
CA LYS A 178 -7.49 -18.60 -11.07
C LYS A 178 -7.56 -18.86 -9.56
N ASN A 179 -6.60 -18.37 -8.78
CA ASN A 179 -6.64 -18.48 -7.32
C ASN A 179 -7.68 -17.53 -6.71
N VAL A 180 -7.77 -16.28 -7.18
CA VAL A 180 -8.83 -15.33 -6.77
C VAL A 180 -10.21 -15.97 -6.95
N PHE A 181 -10.49 -16.55 -8.12
CA PHE A 181 -11.76 -17.22 -8.40
C PHE A 181 -11.98 -18.48 -7.57
N ARG A 182 -10.93 -19.19 -7.14
CA ARG A 182 -11.07 -20.30 -6.20
C ARG A 182 -11.50 -19.82 -4.81
N HIS A 183 -10.96 -18.69 -4.33
CA HIS A 183 -11.42 -18.09 -3.08
C HIS A 183 -12.87 -17.64 -3.18
N MET A 184 -13.21 -16.97 -4.28
CA MET A 184 -14.57 -16.53 -4.56
C MET A 184 -15.56 -17.70 -4.61
N TYR A 185 -15.23 -18.77 -5.34
CA TYR A 185 -16.07 -19.97 -5.41
C TYR A 185 -16.30 -20.59 -4.03
N LYS A 186 -15.25 -20.72 -3.21
CA LYS A 186 -15.37 -21.24 -1.84
C LYS A 186 -16.24 -20.35 -0.96
N ALA A 187 -16.17 -19.03 -1.13
CA ALA A 187 -16.96 -18.08 -0.38
C ALA A 187 -18.43 -18.07 -0.81
N ILE A 188 -18.71 -18.29 -2.10
CA ILE A 188 -20.06 -18.35 -2.67
C ILE A 188 -20.75 -19.69 -2.38
N GLN A 189 -20.01 -20.80 -2.37
CA GLN A 189 -20.58 -22.15 -2.22
C GLN A 189 -21.58 -22.32 -1.06
N PRO A 190 -21.36 -21.74 0.14
CA PRO A 190 -22.31 -21.86 1.25
C PRO A 190 -23.44 -20.81 1.22
N LEU A 191 -23.45 -19.86 0.28
CA LEU A 191 -24.41 -18.76 0.27
C LEU A 191 -25.75 -19.17 -0.35
N ASP A 192 -26.82 -18.61 0.20
CA ASP A 192 -28.15 -18.70 -0.40
C ASP A 192 -28.23 -17.84 -1.67
N TYR A 193 -29.03 -18.28 -2.64
CA TYR A 193 -29.24 -17.60 -3.93
C TYR A 193 -29.78 -16.17 -3.83
N PHE A 194 -30.33 -15.79 -2.67
CA PHE A 194 -30.90 -14.46 -2.40
C PHE A 194 -30.04 -13.62 -1.45
N SER A 195 -28.84 -14.09 -1.08
CA SER A 195 -27.96 -13.35 -0.19
C SER A 195 -27.39 -12.10 -0.88
N ASN A 196 -27.31 -11.00 -0.15
CA ASN A 196 -26.69 -9.77 -0.64
C ASN A 196 -25.19 -9.99 -0.89
N GLU A 197 -24.55 -10.85 -0.10
CA GLU A 197 -23.16 -11.24 -0.26
C GLU A 197 -22.90 -11.87 -1.63
N LEU A 198 -23.81 -12.73 -2.11
CA LEU A 198 -23.70 -13.31 -3.44
C LEU A 198 -23.79 -12.25 -4.55
N ILE A 199 -24.66 -11.25 -4.38
CA ILE A 199 -24.80 -10.13 -5.33
C ILE A 199 -23.48 -9.36 -5.42
N SER A 200 -22.85 -9.04 -4.28
CA SER A 200 -21.55 -8.35 -4.26
C SER A 200 -20.46 -9.10 -5.03
N TYR A 201 -20.45 -10.45 -4.99
CA TYR A 201 -19.52 -11.24 -5.79
C TYR A 201 -19.81 -11.22 -7.29
N PHE A 202 -21.09 -11.15 -7.70
CA PHE A 202 -21.44 -10.98 -9.10
C PHE A 202 -21.07 -9.59 -9.62
N ASP A 203 -21.21 -8.55 -8.81
CA ASP A 203 -20.82 -7.19 -9.20
C ASP A 203 -19.33 -7.11 -9.54
N ILE A 204 -18.47 -7.84 -8.82
CA ILE A 204 -17.03 -7.94 -9.13
C ILE A 204 -16.77 -8.53 -10.52
N LEU A 205 -17.61 -9.46 -10.99
CA LEU A 205 -17.45 -10.11 -12.29
C LEU A 205 -18.02 -9.29 -13.45
N MET A 206 -18.92 -8.36 -13.15
CA MET A 206 -19.68 -7.59 -14.13
C MET A 206 -19.09 -6.19 -14.39
N HIS A 207 -18.12 -5.78 -13.57
CA HIS A 207 -17.33 -4.56 -13.71
C HIS A 207 -16.00 -4.81 -14.43
#